data_AF-A0A9R1S5Y0-F1
#
_entry.id   AF-A0A9R1S5Y0-F1
#
_cell.length_a   1.000
_cell.length_b   1.000
_cell.length_c   1.000
_cell.angle_alpha   90.00
_cell.angle_beta   90.00
_cell.angle_gamma   90.00
#
_symmetry.space_group_name_H-M   'P 1'
#
loop_
_entity.id
_entity.type
_entity.pdbx_description
1 polymer ?
#
loop_
_entity_poly.entity_id
_entity_poly.type
_entity_poly.pdbx_seq_one_letter_code
_entity_poly.pdbx_strand_id
1 'polypeptide(L)' 'MEAWRRNALRCALLVLLLAVSSGVARAQMGECWSTDMGYGICVKPAGCRAACHALGKNDGQCNGGYFWPVCECMSPHCH' A
#
# COMPACT_ATOMS: atom_id res chain seq x y z
N MET A 1 -0.08 7.82 -44.53
CA MET A 1 -0.98 8.08 -43.36
C MET A 1 -1.09 6.91 -42.37
N GLU A 2 -0.36 5.79 -42.54
CA GLU A 2 -0.49 4.62 -41.63
C GLU A 2 0.50 4.61 -40.47
N ALA A 3 1.70 5.19 -40.67
CA ALA A 3 2.75 5.24 -39.64
C ALA A 3 2.31 6.02 -38.40
N TRP A 4 1.62 7.15 -38.60
CA TRP A 4 1.03 7.93 -37.49
C TRP A 4 0.00 7.09 -36.73
N ARG A 5 -0.94 6.44 -37.42
CA ARG A 5 -1.97 5.62 -36.75
C ARG A 5 -1.36 4.50 -35.90
N ARG A 6 -0.31 3.85 -36.42
CA ARG A 6 0.41 2.78 -35.69
C ARG A 6 1.13 3.32 -34.44
N ASN A 7 1.74 4.50 -34.54
CA ASN A 7 2.41 5.13 -33.40
C ASN A 7 1.41 5.60 -32.34
N ALA A 8 0.27 6.18 -32.75
CA ALA A 8 -0.79 6.59 -31.85
C ALA A 8 -1.40 5.40 -31.08
N LEU A 9 -1.63 4.27 -31.77
CA LEU A 9 -2.14 3.05 -31.13
C LEU A 9 -1.16 2.49 -30.09
N ARG A 10 0.15 2.51 -30.40
CA ARG A 10 1.21 2.10 -29.47
C ARG A 10 1.27 3.00 -28.25
N CYS A 11 1.20 4.33 -28.45
CA CYS A 11 1.14 5.28 -27.33
C CYS A 11 -0.09 5.07 -26.46
N ALA A 12 -1.26 4.86 -27.05
CA ALA A 12 -2.49 4.57 -26.31
C ALA A 12 -2.38 3.27 -25.48
N LEU A 13 -1.81 2.21 -26.06
CA LEU A 13 -1.55 0.95 -25.36
C LEU A 13 -0.56 1.12 -24.19
N LEU A 14 0.52 1.89 -24.39
CA LEU A 14 1.48 2.17 -23.32
C LEU A 14 0.84 2.96 -22.17
N VAL A 15 0.00 3.94 -22.47
CA VAL A 15 -0.74 4.72 -21.45
C VAL A 15 -1.71 3.83 -20.66
N LEU A 16 -2.42 2.92 -21.35
CA LEU A 16 -3.31 1.96 -20.69
C LEU A 16 -2.56 0.99 -19.77
N LEU A 17 -1.39 0.50 -20.21
CA LEU A 17 -0.53 -0.37 -19.38
C LEU A 17 0.01 0.36 -18.14
N LEU A 18 0.37 1.64 -18.27
CA LEU A 18 0.78 2.48 -17.14
C LEU A 18 -0.38 2.74 -16.17
N ALA A 19 -1.58 2.98 -16.68
CA ALA A 19 -2.77 3.17 -15.85
C ALA A 19 -3.09 1.89 -15.03
N VAL A 20 -3.09 0.72 -15.68
CA VAL A 20 -3.33 -0.58 -15.01
C VAL A 20 -2.27 -0.87 -13.94
N SER A 21 -0.99 -0.68 -14.24
CA SER A 21 0.09 -0.91 -13.27
C SER A 21 0.02 0.04 -12.07
N SER A 22 -0.35 1.30 -12.28
CA SER A 22 -0.53 2.27 -11.19
C SER A 22 -1.75 1.97 -10.30
N GLY A 23 -2.80 1.33 -10.85
CA GLY A 23 -3.95 0.85 -10.09
C GLY A 23 -3.61 -0.38 -9.23
N VAL A 24 -2.89 -1.34 -9.80
CA VAL A 24 -2.44 -2.56 -9.08
C VAL A 24 -1.44 -2.24 -7.97
N ALA A 25 -0.55 -1.25 -8.16
CA ALA A 25 0.37 -0.80 -7.11
C ALA A 25 -0.35 -0.11 -5.94
N ARG A 26 -1.46 0.60 -6.22
CA ARG A 26 -2.24 1.29 -5.19
C ARG A 26 -3.19 0.37 -4.43
N ALA A 27 -3.73 -0.67 -5.07
CA ALA A 27 -4.55 -1.68 -4.38
C ALA A 27 -3.71 -2.49 -3.38
N GLN A 28 -2.51 -2.93 -3.77
CA GLN A 28 -1.68 -3.79 -2.90
C GLN A 28 -1.11 -3.06 -1.67
N MET A 29 -0.88 -1.75 -1.73
CA MET A 29 -0.37 -0.99 -0.59
C MET A 29 -1.47 -0.65 0.44
N GLY A 30 -2.74 -0.61 0.02
CA GLY A 30 -3.89 -0.28 0.88
C GLY A 30 -4.69 -1.48 1.40
N GLU A 31 -4.59 -2.66 0.78
CA GLU A 31 -5.36 -3.84 1.19
C GLU A 31 -4.71 -4.63 2.33
N CYS A 32 -3.37 -4.65 2.39
CA CYS A 32 -2.66 -5.44 3.39
C CYS A 32 -2.36 -4.69 4.68
N TRP A 33 -2.08 -3.40 4.60
CA TRP A 33 -1.71 -2.59 5.76
C TRP A 33 -2.86 -1.63 6.10
N SER A 34 -3.40 -1.77 7.30
CA SER A 34 -4.48 -0.92 7.81
C SER A 34 -4.00 -0.16 9.03
N THR A 35 -4.30 1.14 9.08
CA THR A 35 -4.14 2.01 10.26
C THR A 35 -5.28 1.78 11.27
N ASP A 36 -5.65 0.52 11.51
CA ASP A 36 -6.83 0.07 12.25
C ASP A 36 -6.79 0.41 13.75
N MET A 37 -5.77 1.15 14.19
CA MET A 37 -5.59 1.44 15.60
C MET A 37 -5.65 2.94 15.85
N GLY A 38 -6.53 3.34 16.77
CA GLY A 38 -6.42 4.58 17.53
C GLY A 38 -5.17 4.64 18.43
N TYR A 39 -4.13 3.85 18.13
CA TYR A 39 -2.79 4.04 18.64
C TYR A 39 -2.31 5.37 18.10
N GLY A 40 -1.99 6.31 18.99
CA GLY A 40 -1.44 7.61 18.62
C GLY A 40 -0.05 7.47 18.02
N ILE A 41 0.92 8.23 18.54
CA ILE A 41 2.28 8.22 18.02
C ILE A 41 2.92 6.83 18.27
N CYS A 42 3.33 6.17 17.19
CA CYS A 42 4.03 4.91 17.20
C CYS A 42 5.51 5.13 17.54
N VAL A 43 5.83 5.14 18.84
CA VAL A 43 7.20 5.36 19.35
C VAL A 43 8.01 4.06 19.43
N LYS A 44 7.33 2.91 19.55
CA LYS A 44 7.97 1.59 19.74
C LYS A 44 7.37 0.57 18.76
N PRO A 45 8.12 0.14 17.73
CA PRO A 45 7.66 -0.85 16.76
C PRO A 45 7.19 -2.17 17.39
N ALA A 46 7.90 -2.66 18.41
CA ALA A 46 7.54 -3.89 19.12
C ALA A 46 6.17 -3.81 19.81
N GLY A 47 5.79 -2.63 20.33
CA GLY A 47 4.48 -2.43 20.96
C GLY A 47 3.34 -2.43 19.94
N CYS A 48 3.55 -1.77 18.80
CA CYS A 48 2.62 -1.78 17.67
C CYS A 48 2.39 -3.20 17.15
N ARG A 49 3.47 -3.96 16.94
CA ARG A 49 3.40 -5.37 16.52
C ARG A 49 2.62 -6.24 17.51
N ALA A 50 2.92 -6.13 18.81
CA ALA A 50 2.22 -6.90 19.83
C ALA A 50 0.72 -6.56 19.89
N ALA A 51 0.35 -5.28 19.75
CA ALA A 51 -1.04 -4.85 19.68
C ALA A 51 -1.75 -5.37 18.42
N CYS A 52 -1.09 -5.35 17.26
CA CYS A 52 -1.63 -5.94 16.03
C CYS A 52 -1.88 -7.46 16.21
N HIS A 53 -0.94 -8.19 16.80
CA HIS A 53 -1.12 -9.62 17.08
C HIS A 53 -2.28 -9.90 18.05
N ALA A 54 -2.49 -9.05 19.07
CA ALA A 54 -3.63 -9.18 19.98
C ALA A 54 -4.98 -9.01 19.26
N LEU A 55 -5.00 -8.31 18.11
CA LEU A 55 -6.16 -8.16 17.23
C LEU A 55 -6.26 -9.25 16.16
N GLY A 56 -5.40 -10.27 16.20
CA GLY A 56 -5.39 -11.36 15.21
C GLY A 56 -4.78 -10.97 13.85
N LYS A 57 -3.93 -9.94 13.83
CA LYS A 57 -3.18 -9.52 12.63
C LYS A 57 -1.81 -10.21 12.56
N ASN A 58 -1.23 -10.30 11.36
CA ASN A 58 0.01 -11.05 11.11
C ASN A 58 1.27 -10.29 11.50
N ASP A 59 1.27 -8.96 11.40
CA ASP A 59 2.39 -8.11 11.80
C ASP A 59 1.87 -6.68 12.12
N GLY A 60 2.74 -5.85 12.66
CA GLY A 60 2.54 -4.42 12.85
C GLY A 60 3.83 -3.63 12.65
N GLN A 61 3.73 -2.47 11.99
CA GLN A 61 4.85 -1.57 11.76
C GLN A 61 4.48 -0.12 12.11
N CYS A 62 5.47 0.65 12.56
CA CYS A 62 5.33 2.10 12.63
C CYS A 62 5.60 2.67 11.23
N ASN A 63 4.59 3.23 10.59
CA ASN A 63 4.71 3.88 9.30
C ASN A 63 4.14 5.30 9.37
N GLY A 64 4.60 6.19 8.51
CA GLY A 64 4.33 7.62 8.60
C GLY A 64 5.62 8.39 8.81
N GLY A 65 5.64 9.64 8.35
CA GLY A 65 6.83 10.49 8.39
C GLY A 65 7.37 10.66 9.81
N TYR A 66 8.63 11.10 9.91
CA TYR A 66 9.37 11.30 11.17
C TYR A 66 8.60 12.05 12.28
N PHE A 67 7.64 12.90 11.91
CA PHE A 67 6.90 13.74 12.86
C PHE A 67 5.68 13.05 13.48
N TRP A 68 5.09 12.06 12.82
CA TRP A 68 3.87 11.41 13.30
C TRP A 68 3.76 9.96 12.78
N PRO A 69 4.67 9.07 13.20
CA PRO A 69 4.55 7.66 12.85
C PRO A 69 3.26 7.11 13.48
N VAL A 70 2.43 6.47 12.67
CA VAL A 70 1.23 5.75 13.07
C VAL A 70 1.48 4.24 13.03
N CYS A 71 0.73 3.49 13.81
CA CYS A 71 0.81 2.04 13.78
C CYS A 71 -0.06 1.49 12.64
N GLU A 72 0.53 0.71 11.75
CA GLU A 72 -0.15 -0.04 10.70
C GLU A 72 -0.08 -1.53 11.02
N CYS A 73 -1.20 -2.23 10.87
CA CYS A 73 -1.27 -3.68 11.03
C CYS A 73 -1.41 -4.39 9.69
N MET A 74 -0.73 -5.53 9.57
CA MET A 74 -0.85 -6.40 8.41
C MET A 74 -2.03 -7.36 8.56
N SER A 75 -2.98 -7.28 7.62
CA SER A 75 -4.11 -8.20 7.53
C SER A 75 -3.66 -9.66 7.49
N PRO A 76 -4.42 -10.58 8.11
CA PRO A 76 -4.03 -11.99 8.24
C PRO A 76 -3.96 -12.74 6.90
N HIS A 77 -4.62 -12.20 5.87
CA HIS A 77 -4.64 -12.73 4.51
C HIS A 77 -3.46 -12.25 3.66
N CYS A 78 -2.56 -11.46 4.23
CA CYS A 78 -1.36 -10.97 3.59
C CYS A 78 -0.13 -11.68 4.17
N HIS A 79 0.80 -12.05 3.30
CA HIS A 79 1.97 -12.88 3.61
C HIS A 79 3.26 -12.14 3.28
#